data_AF-A0A382KF44-F1
#
_entry.id   AF-A0A382KF44-F1
#
_cell.length_a   1.000
_cell.length_b   1.000
_cell.length_c   1.000
_cell.angle_alpha   90.00
_cell.angle_beta   90.00
_cell.angle_gamma   90.00
#
_symmetry.space_group_name_H-M   'P 1'
#
loop_
_entity.id
_entity.type
_entity.pdbx_description
1 polymer ?
#
loop_
_entity_poly.entity_id
_entity_poly.type
_entity_poly.pdbx_seq_one_letter_code
_entity_poly.pdbx_strand_id
1 'polypeptide(L)'
;MKTITKILLFTLTALLVLAGCTIPLELPSHDAGFHFKHYERVKVDAKRFPWVGSEIDLKQGDRVLVLASGKVTTCRHCGSQHIDKSATSSLYMRIGENSTFKSYKLSATNDSGRVDGNGYYYDFRSVFDGELQFAVRDWRNYPPPKAYYRDNSGSLLLDVFVYDSKQKEGFKRFLRAMMQNNPEDLMFTAQAQAFLK
;
A
#
# COMPACT_ATOMS: atom_id res chain seq x y z
N MET A 1 -3.78 -33.13 32.84
CA MET A 1 -4.43 -32.58 31.63
C MET A 1 -4.12 -31.09 31.55
N LYS A 2 -3.22 -30.66 30.65
CA LYS A 2 -2.90 -29.25 30.38
C LYS A 2 -3.06 -29.03 28.88
N THR A 3 -4.29 -28.68 28.47
CA THR A 3 -4.62 -28.44 27.06
C THR A 3 -5.60 -27.27 26.98
N ILE A 4 -5.20 -26.09 27.47
CA ILE A 4 -6.05 -24.88 27.39
C ILE A 4 -5.34 -23.70 26.73
N THR A 5 -4.01 -23.72 26.59
CA THR A 5 -3.27 -22.56 26.04
C THR A 5 -3.28 -22.45 24.52
N LYS A 6 -3.59 -23.53 23.76
CA LYS A 6 -3.60 -23.48 22.28
C LYS A 6 -4.92 -22.97 21.68
N ILE A 7 -6.02 -23.04 22.42
CA ILE A 7 -7.35 -22.69 21.90
C ILE A 7 -7.53 -21.16 21.84
N LEU A 8 -6.96 -20.42 22.80
CA LEU A 8 -7.07 -18.96 22.85
C LEU A 8 -6.30 -18.24 21.72
N LEU A 9 -5.20 -18.82 21.23
CA LEU A 9 -4.40 -18.21 20.17
C LEU A 9 -5.06 -18.37 18.78
N PHE A 10 -5.81 -19.47 18.59
CA PHE A 10 -6.55 -19.73 17.35
C PHE A 10 -7.83 -18.91 17.23
N THR A 11 -8.47 -18.54 18.34
CA THR A 11 -9.67 -17.70 18.31
C THR A 11 -9.36 -16.23 18.04
N LEU A 12 -8.22 -15.72 18.50
CA LEU A 12 -7.81 -14.33 18.26
C LEU A 12 -7.39 -14.09 16.80
N THR A 13 -6.69 -15.05 16.18
CA THR A 13 -6.33 -15.00 14.75
C THR A 13 -7.56 -15.09 13.85
N ALA A 14 -8.52 -15.95 14.17
CA ALA A 14 -9.79 -16.04 13.43
C ALA A 14 -10.63 -14.75 13.52
N LEU A 15 -10.61 -14.05 14.66
CA LEU A 15 -11.35 -12.79 14.85
C LEU A 15 -10.74 -11.63 14.03
N LEU A 16 -9.41 -11.57 13.90
CA LEU A 16 -8.71 -10.59 13.07
C LEU A 16 -8.98 -10.78 11.57
N VAL A 17 -9.10 -12.03 11.10
CA VAL A 17 -9.47 -12.34 9.71
C VAL A 17 -10.90 -11.89 9.37
N LEU A 18 -11.82 -11.92 10.34
CA LEU A 18 -13.22 -11.49 10.15
C LEU A 18 -13.40 -9.97 10.14
N ALA A 19 -12.47 -9.20 10.72
CA ALA A 19 -12.54 -7.74 10.80
C ALA A 19 -12.02 -7.01 9.55
N GLY A 20 -11.48 -7.74 8.56
CA GLY A 20 -10.84 -7.12 7.40
C GLY A 20 -9.51 -6.43 7.73
N CYS A 21 -8.94 -6.67 8.92
CA CYS A 21 -7.61 -6.20 9.29
C CYS A 21 -6.56 -6.90 8.44
N THR A 22 -5.73 -6.11 7.76
CA THR A 22 -4.49 -6.60 7.15
C THR A 22 -3.52 -6.99 8.25
N ILE A 23 -2.87 -8.14 8.09
CA ILE A 23 -1.78 -8.54 9.00
C ILE A 23 -0.54 -7.76 8.55
N PRO A 24 0.02 -6.86 9.39
CA PRO A 24 1.23 -6.14 9.06
C PRO A 24 2.42 -7.11 8.89
N LEU A 25 3.41 -6.72 8.10
CA LEU A 25 4.67 -7.43 8.01
C LEU A 25 5.42 -7.37 9.34
N GLU A 26 6.16 -8.43 9.65
CA GLU A 26 7.06 -8.48 10.79
C GLU A 26 8.26 -7.54 10.56
N LEU A 27 8.39 -6.54 11.42
CA LEU A 27 9.48 -5.58 11.35
C LEU A 27 10.80 -6.21 11.84
N PRO A 28 11.95 -5.85 11.26
CA PRO A 28 13.24 -6.27 11.78
C PRO A 28 13.52 -5.63 13.14
N SER A 29 14.40 -6.27 13.90
CA SER A 29 14.96 -5.69 15.12
C SER A 29 15.60 -4.32 14.84
N HIS A 30 15.59 -3.47 15.85
CA HIS A 30 16.17 -2.13 15.79
C HIS A 30 17.63 -2.15 15.28
N ASP A 31 17.93 -1.30 14.28
CA ASP A 31 19.28 -1.05 13.75
C ASP A 31 19.74 0.35 14.21
N ALA A 32 20.79 0.42 15.04
CA ALA A 32 21.31 1.69 15.54
C ALA A 32 21.84 2.63 14.42
N GLY A 33 22.16 2.09 13.24
CA GLY A 33 22.62 2.85 12.08
C GLY A 33 21.51 3.30 11.12
N PHE A 34 20.23 3.05 11.45
CA PHE A 34 19.10 3.43 10.63
C PHE A 34 17.89 3.81 11.49
N HIS A 35 17.42 5.06 11.32
CA HIS A 35 16.20 5.51 11.98
C HIS A 35 15.02 5.31 11.05
N PHE A 36 14.30 4.23 11.29
CA PHE A 36 13.05 3.96 10.61
C PHE A 36 11.96 4.97 11.01
N LYS A 37 11.28 5.58 10.03
CA LYS A 37 10.28 6.62 10.33
C LYS A 37 8.89 6.03 10.54
N HIS A 38 8.36 5.31 9.56
CA HIS A 38 6.99 4.77 9.65
C HIS A 38 6.71 3.68 8.61
N TYR A 39 5.90 2.68 8.96
CA TYR A 39 5.38 1.66 8.04
C TYR A 39 3.93 1.37 8.35
N GLU A 40 3.13 1.21 7.31
CA GLU A 40 1.75 0.76 7.43
C GLU A 40 1.38 -0.17 6.27
N ARG A 41 0.52 -1.16 6.55
CA ARG A 41 -0.04 -2.05 5.53
C ARG A 41 -1.51 -1.73 5.29
N VAL A 42 -1.79 -1.07 4.17
CA VAL A 42 -3.10 -0.53 3.86
C VAL A 42 -3.83 -1.42 2.86
N LYS A 43 -5.06 -1.82 3.18
CA LYS A 43 -5.98 -2.41 2.20
C LYS A 43 -6.88 -1.34 1.60
N VAL A 44 -6.92 -1.26 0.28
CA VAL A 44 -7.79 -0.35 -0.47
C VAL A 44 -8.85 -1.17 -1.20
N ASP A 45 -10.03 -1.30 -0.58
CA ASP A 45 -11.16 -1.98 -1.22
C ASP A 45 -11.71 -1.15 -2.38
N ALA A 46 -11.93 -1.77 -3.54
CA ALA A 46 -12.43 -1.07 -4.72
C ALA A 46 -13.84 -0.48 -4.53
N LYS A 47 -14.61 -1.03 -3.59
CA LYS A 47 -15.94 -0.53 -3.20
C LYS A 47 -15.91 0.61 -2.19
N ARG A 48 -14.74 0.92 -1.61
CA ARG A 48 -14.62 1.95 -0.58
C ARG A 48 -14.73 3.33 -1.22
N PHE A 49 -15.79 4.05 -0.88
CA PHE A 49 -16.01 5.42 -1.31
C PHE A 49 -15.30 6.42 -0.38
N PRO A 50 -14.62 7.45 -0.92
CA PRO A 50 -13.77 7.43 -2.11
C PRO A 50 -12.29 7.28 -1.75
N TRP A 51 -11.96 7.26 -0.46
CA TRP A 51 -10.59 7.13 0.01
C TRP A 51 -10.53 6.33 1.31
N VAL A 52 -9.33 5.85 1.59
CA VAL A 52 -8.91 5.27 2.85
C VAL A 52 -7.71 6.06 3.35
N GLY A 53 -7.77 6.47 4.61
CA GLY A 53 -6.63 7.08 5.30
C GLY A 53 -5.58 6.01 5.57
N SER A 54 -4.31 6.36 5.44
CA SER A 54 -3.23 5.44 5.78
C SER A 54 -2.71 5.63 7.21
N GLU A 55 -3.22 6.60 7.97
CA GLU A 55 -2.69 6.98 9.29
C GLU A 55 -1.23 7.48 9.28
N ILE A 56 -0.68 7.75 8.08
CA ILE A 56 0.69 8.25 7.88
C ILE A 56 0.62 9.75 7.65
N ASP A 57 1.00 10.54 8.65
CA ASP A 57 1.21 11.97 8.50
C ASP A 57 2.58 12.29 7.90
N LEU A 58 2.59 12.67 6.62
CA LEU A 58 3.81 13.05 5.92
C LEU A 58 4.21 14.49 6.23
N LYS A 59 5.53 14.72 6.19
CA LYS A 59 6.13 16.04 6.15
C LYS A 59 6.83 16.27 4.81
N GLN A 60 6.87 17.53 4.38
CA GLN A 60 7.62 17.94 3.21
C GLN A 60 9.07 17.47 3.33
N GLY A 61 9.53 16.77 2.31
CA GLY A 61 10.87 16.21 2.24
C GLY A 61 10.96 14.72 2.56
N ASP A 62 9.95 14.13 3.19
CA ASP A 62 9.91 12.68 3.46
C ASP A 62 10.01 11.89 2.17
N ARG A 63 10.72 10.74 2.22
CA ARG A 63 10.65 9.75 1.16
C ARG A 63 9.63 8.69 1.51
N VAL A 64 8.84 8.31 0.52
CA VAL A 64 7.79 7.32 0.65
C VAL A 64 7.98 6.26 -0.41
N LEU A 65 8.16 5.01 0.01
CA LEU A 65 8.08 3.84 -0.86
C LEU A 65 6.72 3.18 -0.66
N VAL A 66 5.94 3.05 -1.72
CA VAL A 66 4.71 2.26 -1.74
C VAL A 66 4.95 1.01 -2.58
N LEU A 67 4.68 -0.17 -2.03
CA LEU A 67 4.61 -1.43 -2.77
C LEU A 67 3.14 -1.81 -2.87
N ALA A 68 2.60 -1.89 -4.08
CA ALA A 68 1.17 -2.11 -4.31
C ALA A 68 0.93 -3.40 -5.09
N SER A 69 0.04 -4.25 -4.58
CA SER A 69 -0.37 -5.50 -5.22
C SER A 69 -1.88 -5.69 -5.18
N GLY A 70 -2.36 -6.74 -5.86
CA GLY A 70 -3.78 -7.07 -5.95
C GLY A 70 -4.42 -6.57 -7.24
N LYS A 71 -5.72 -6.85 -7.35
CA LYS A 71 -6.52 -6.59 -8.54
C LYS A 71 -7.89 -6.06 -8.16
N VAL A 72 -8.38 -5.14 -8.98
CA VAL A 72 -9.69 -4.51 -8.79
C VAL A 72 -10.48 -4.50 -10.08
N THR A 73 -11.78 -4.73 -9.94
CA THR A 73 -12.76 -4.45 -10.98
C THR A 73 -13.43 -3.12 -10.65
N THR A 74 -13.47 -2.21 -11.63
CA THR A 74 -14.05 -0.85 -11.50
C THR A 74 -15.38 -0.68 -12.24
N CYS A 75 -15.73 -1.64 -13.11
CA CYS A 75 -17.06 -1.75 -13.65
C CYS A 75 -17.21 -3.14 -14.25
N ARG A 76 -18.12 -3.95 -13.71
CA ARG A 76 -18.27 -5.36 -14.16
C ARG A 76 -18.81 -5.47 -15.59
N HIS A 77 -19.58 -4.48 -16.03
CA HIS A 77 -20.32 -4.52 -17.29
C HIS A 77 -19.76 -3.59 -18.37
N CYS A 78 -18.67 -2.87 -18.10
CA CYS A 78 -18.11 -1.86 -19.01
C CYS A 78 -17.04 -2.40 -19.97
N GLY A 79 -16.81 -3.72 -19.98
CA GLY A 79 -15.79 -4.37 -20.82
C GLY A 79 -14.53 -4.78 -20.05
N SER A 80 -13.69 -5.58 -20.70
CA SER A 80 -12.52 -6.23 -20.09
C SER A 80 -11.49 -5.25 -19.53
N GLN A 81 -11.41 -4.03 -20.06
CA GLN A 81 -10.50 -2.99 -19.59
C GLN A 81 -10.82 -2.48 -18.17
N HIS A 82 -11.98 -2.83 -17.62
CA HIS A 82 -12.42 -2.50 -16.26
C HIS A 82 -12.31 -3.64 -15.26
N ILE A 83 -11.95 -4.84 -15.72
CA ILE A 83 -11.83 -6.06 -14.91
C ILE A 83 -10.36 -6.27 -14.54
N ASP A 84 -10.12 -6.82 -13.34
CA ASP A 84 -8.79 -7.28 -12.90
C ASP A 84 -7.65 -6.27 -13.05
N LYS A 85 -7.99 -4.98 -12.95
CA LYS A 85 -7.04 -3.87 -13.07
C LYS A 85 -6.04 -3.93 -11.92
N SER A 86 -4.77 -3.76 -12.26
CA SER A 86 -3.70 -3.65 -11.28
C SER A 86 -3.68 -2.28 -10.58
N ALA A 87 -2.85 -2.19 -9.53
CA ALA A 87 -2.61 -0.93 -8.82
C ALA A 87 -2.18 0.21 -9.74
N THR A 88 -1.32 -0.02 -10.75
CA THR A 88 -0.90 1.04 -11.69
C THR A 88 -2.01 1.66 -12.51
N SER A 89 -3.11 0.94 -12.71
CA SER A 89 -4.22 1.43 -13.54
C SER A 89 -5.27 2.16 -12.72
N SER A 90 -5.38 1.85 -11.43
CA SER A 90 -6.56 2.24 -10.63
C SER A 90 -6.22 2.87 -9.28
N LEU A 91 -4.99 2.74 -8.77
CA LEU A 91 -4.59 3.34 -7.50
C LEU A 91 -4.31 4.84 -7.68
N TYR A 92 -4.88 5.64 -6.80
CA TYR A 92 -4.67 7.07 -6.70
C TYR A 92 -4.32 7.41 -5.27
N MET A 93 -3.52 8.47 -5.12
CA MET A 93 -3.11 8.99 -3.82
C MET A 93 -3.36 10.49 -3.71
N ARG A 94 -3.54 10.96 -2.48
CA ARG A 94 -3.44 12.37 -2.13
C ARG A 94 -2.77 12.53 -0.77
N ILE A 95 -2.28 13.74 -0.49
CA ILE A 95 -1.63 14.09 0.77
C ILE A 95 -2.37 15.30 1.34
N GLY A 96 -2.80 15.19 2.59
CA GLY A 96 -3.61 16.20 3.27
C GLY A 96 -4.96 16.44 2.58
N GLU A 97 -5.48 17.65 2.71
CA GLU A 97 -6.79 18.04 2.16
C GLU A 97 -6.73 18.49 0.69
N ASN A 98 -5.65 18.17 -0.03
CA ASN A 98 -5.53 18.56 -1.43
C ASN A 98 -6.65 17.91 -2.27
N SER A 99 -7.36 18.75 -3.04
CA SER A 99 -8.47 18.32 -3.90
C SER A 99 -7.99 17.49 -5.10
N THR A 100 -6.70 17.57 -5.44
CA THR A 100 -6.14 16.88 -6.61
C THR A 100 -5.58 15.51 -6.22
N PHE A 101 -6.32 14.46 -6.53
CA PHE A 101 -5.79 13.09 -6.50
C PHE A 101 -4.81 12.89 -7.65
N LYS A 102 -3.59 12.48 -7.32
CA LYS A 102 -2.60 12.12 -8.33
C LYS A 102 -2.67 10.62 -8.56
N SER A 103 -2.66 10.22 -9.84
CA SER A 103 -2.56 8.81 -10.18
C SER A 103 -1.25 8.26 -9.63
N TYR A 104 -1.29 7.04 -9.09
CA TYR A 104 -0.10 6.26 -8.74
C TYR A 104 0.87 6.11 -9.93
N LYS A 105 0.35 6.18 -11.17
CA LYS A 105 1.14 6.17 -12.42
C LYS A 105 1.73 7.53 -12.82
N LEU A 106 1.21 8.65 -12.32
CA LEU A 106 1.47 9.99 -12.90
C LEU A 106 2.13 11.00 -11.95
N SER A 107 2.54 10.64 -10.74
CA SER A 107 3.15 11.62 -9.81
C SER A 107 4.68 11.61 -9.66
N ALA A 108 5.42 10.72 -10.33
CA ALA A 108 6.87 10.90 -10.45
C ALA A 108 7.24 10.99 -11.92
N THR A 109 7.73 12.17 -12.29
CA THR A 109 8.96 12.40 -13.05
C THR A 109 9.64 11.12 -13.56
N ASN A 110 9.98 11.08 -14.86
CA ASN A 110 11.00 10.34 -15.64
C ASN A 110 11.57 8.97 -15.20
N ASP A 111 11.48 8.60 -13.92
CA ASP A 111 11.73 7.31 -13.31
C ASP A 111 10.40 6.54 -13.18
N SER A 112 9.94 5.95 -14.27
CA SER A 112 8.78 5.06 -14.28
C SER A 112 8.97 3.93 -13.27
N GLY A 113 7.99 3.73 -12.38
CA GLY A 113 7.91 2.56 -11.50
C GLY A 113 8.05 1.26 -12.31
N ARG A 114 8.90 0.35 -11.85
CA ARG A 114 9.18 -0.92 -12.54
C ARG A 114 8.08 -1.94 -12.22
N VAL A 115 7.64 -2.64 -13.25
CA VAL A 115 6.66 -3.74 -13.15
C VAL A 115 7.42 -5.01 -12.79
N ASP A 116 7.00 -5.71 -11.73
CA ASP A 116 7.43 -7.08 -11.48
C ASP A 116 6.19 -7.95 -11.19
N GLY A 117 5.81 -8.77 -12.18
CA GLY A 117 4.58 -9.58 -12.13
C GLY A 117 3.29 -8.75 -11.93
N ASN A 118 2.52 -9.09 -10.90
CA ASN A 118 1.28 -8.39 -10.51
C ASN A 118 1.52 -7.20 -9.54
N GLY A 119 2.77 -6.94 -9.16
CA GLY A 119 3.17 -5.92 -8.18
C GLY A 119 3.84 -4.71 -8.82
N TYR A 120 3.78 -3.58 -8.10
CA TYR A 120 4.37 -2.30 -8.52
C TYR A 120 4.94 -1.56 -7.33
N TYR A 121 6.09 -0.90 -7.49
CA TYR A 121 6.59 0.02 -6.47
C TYR A 121 6.64 1.46 -6.97
N TYR A 122 6.53 2.40 -6.04
CA TYR A 122 6.61 3.83 -6.29
C TYR A 122 7.37 4.52 -5.14
N ASP A 123 8.51 5.15 -5.46
CA ASP A 123 9.39 5.82 -4.50
C ASP A 123 9.44 7.32 -4.80
N PHE A 124 8.85 8.14 -3.95
CA PHE A 124 8.70 9.58 -4.18
C PHE A 124 9.09 10.41 -2.97
N ARG A 125 9.32 11.70 -3.23
CA ARG A 125 9.53 12.70 -2.17
C ARG A 125 8.24 13.45 -1.94
N SER A 126 7.77 13.51 -0.71
CA SER A 126 6.63 14.36 -0.37
C SER A 126 7.00 15.83 -0.53
N VAL A 127 6.11 16.59 -1.18
CA VAL A 127 6.21 18.05 -1.30
C VAL A 127 5.11 18.76 -0.50
N PHE A 128 4.29 17.99 0.23
CA PHE A 128 3.18 18.48 1.02
C PHE A 128 3.23 17.87 2.43
N ASP A 129 2.61 18.57 3.37
CA ASP A 129 2.33 18.06 4.71
C ASP A 129 0.92 17.46 4.76
N GLY A 130 0.74 16.43 5.60
CA GLY A 130 -0.56 15.87 5.95
C GLY A 130 -0.67 14.37 5.70
N GLU A 131 -1.85 13.82 6.01
CA GLU A 131 -2.11 12.39 5.91
C GLU A 131 -2.00 11.91 4.45
N LEU A 132 -1.28 10.82 4.22
CA LEU A 132 -1.31 10.09 2.97
C LEU A 132 -2.61 9.27 2.88
N GLN A 133 -3.33 9.43 1.77
CA GLN A 133 -4.62 8.77 1.57
C GLN A 133 -4.66 8.10 0.20
N PHE A 134 -5.33 6.96 0.12
CA PHE A 134 -5.39 6.13 -1.09
C PHE A 134 -6.82 5.91 -1.57
N ALA A 135 -6.97 5.67 -2.86
CA ALA A 135 -8.25 5.43 -3.50
C ALA A 135 -8.12 4.49 -4.71
N VAL A 136 -9.15 3.69 -4.96
CA VAL A 136 -9.36 3.07 -6.28
C VAL A 136 -10.22 4.02 -7.10
N ARG A 137 -9.65 4.62 -8.15
CA ARG A 137 -10.36 5.60 -8.98
C ARG A 137 -11.23 4.94 -10.02
N ASP A 138 -12.53 5.14 -9.88
CA ASP A 138 -13.53 4.86 -10.91
C ASP A 138 -14.22 6.14 -11.45
N TRP A 139 -13.91 7.30 -10.89
CA TRP A 139 -14.58 8.55 -11.26
C TRP A 139 -13.82 9.38 -12.29
N ARG A 140 -14.57 10.08 -13.15
CA ARG A 140 -14.01 11.11 -14.04
C ARG A 140 -13.84 12.45 -13.33
N ASN A 141 -14.89 12.92 -12.66
CA ASN A 141 -14.95 14.23 -11.99
C ASN A 141 -15.03 14.08 -10.46
N TYR A 142 -14.46 15.04 -9.73
CA TYR A 142 -14.50 15.11 -8.27
C TYR A 142 -15.51 16.18 -7.80
N PRO A 143 -16.30 15.95 -6.74
CA PRO A 143 -16.36 14.71 -5.94
C PRO A 143 -17.06 13.57 -6.71
N PRO A 144 -16.63 12.31 -6.51
CA PRO A 144 -17.25 11.18 -7.17
C PRO A 144 -18.68 10.92 -6.67
N PRO A 145 -19.61 10.49 -7.52
CA PRO A 145 -20.87 9.93 -7.06
C PRO A 145 -20.65 8.60 -6.32
N LYS A 146 -21.28 8.41 -5.15
CA LYS A 146 -21.22 7.13 -4.40
C LYS A 146 -21.65 5.92 -5.24
N ALA A 147 -22.54 6.12 -6.20
CA ALA A 147 -23.07 5.07 -7.06
C ALA A 147 -21.99 4.38 -7.91
N TYR A 148 -20.92 5.08 -8.28
CA TYR A 148 -19.85 4.54 -9.13
C TYR A 148 -19.09 3.38 -8.46
N TYR A 149 -19.10 3.29 -7.13
CA TYR A 149 -18.35 2.26 -6.41
C TYR A 149 -19.15 0.99 -6.14
N ARG A 150 -20.44 0.96 -6.49
CA ARG A 150 -21.36 -0.11 -6.06
C ARG A 150 -21.05 -1.44 -6.75
N ASP A 151 -20.66 -1.40 -8.02
CA ASP A 151 -20.32 -2.58 -8.83
C ASP A 151 -18.81 -2.86 -8.91
N ASN A 152 -17.99 -2.05 -8.21
CA ASN A 152 -16.58 -2.34 -8.02
C ASN A 152 -16.38 -3.63 -7.23
N SER A 153 -15.26 -4.32 -7.41
CA SER A 153 -14.90 -5.47 -6.57
C SER A 153 -13.39 -5.69 -6.51
N GLY A 154 -12.95 -6.51 -5.55
CA GLY A 154 -11.53 -6.71 -5.29
C GLY A 154 -10.92 -5.62 -4.42
N SER A 155 -9.63 -5.75 -4.18
CA SER A 155 -8.87 -4.83 -3.33
C SER A 155 -7.42 -4.76 -3.77
N LEU A 156 -6.78 -3.66 -3.41
CA LEU A 156 -5.32 -3.52 -3.47
C LEU A 156 -4.75 -3.64 -2.06
N LEU A 157 -3.58 -4.26 -1.95
CA LEU A 157 -2.80 -4.31 -0.71
C LEU A 157 -1.54 -3.47 -0.90
N LEU A 158 -1.30 -2.53 0.01
CA LEU A 158 -0.19 -1.58 -0.05
C LEU A 158 0.71 -1.76 1.17
N ASP A 159 2.01 -1.91 0.93
CA ASP A 159 3.04 -1.73 1.96
C ASP A 159 3.65 -0.35 1.78
N VAL A 160 3.43 0.52 2.77
CA VAL A 160 3.84 1.93 2.70
C VAL A 160 4.94 2.17 3.70
N PHE A 161 6.11 2.58 3.23
CA PHE A 161 7.27 2.90 4.05
C PHE A 161 7.60 4.37 3.94
N VAL A 162 7.92 5.00 5.06
CA VAL A 162 8.46 6.35 5.13
C VAL A 162 9.88 6.30 5.68
N TYR A 163 10.80 6.98 5.01
CA TYR A 163 12.20 7.05 5.40
C TYR A 163 12.81 8.43 5.08
N ASP A 164 13.92 8.75 5.74
CA ASP A 164 14.70 9.94 5.39
C ASP A 164 15.51 9.65 4.11
N SER A 165 15.39 10.53 3.11
CA SER A 165 16.21 10.54 1.90
C SER A 165 17.71 10.36 2.13
N LYS A 166 18.26 10.93 3.22
CA LYS A 166 19.67 10.83 3.57
C LYS A 166 20.06 9.44 4.07
N GLN A 167 19.09 8.60 4.43
CA GLN A 167 19.29 7.25 4.94
C GLN A 167 18.92 6.16 3.94
N LYS A 168 18.91 6.44 2.62
CA LYS A 168 18.50 5.48 1.58
C LYS A 168 19.22 4.13 1.68
N GLU A 169 20.53 4.11 1.93
CA GLU A 169 21.27 2.84 2.07
C GLU A 169 20.91 2.08 3.36
N GLY A 170 20.61 2.80 4.45
CA GLY A 170 20.04 2.21 5.66
C GLY A 170 18.66 1.61 5.40
N PHE A 171 17.80 2.33 4.68
CA PHE A 171 16.49 1.85 4.28
C PHE A 171 16.56 0.59 3.39
N LYS A 172 17.53 0.52 2.46
CA LYS A 172 17.75 -0.70 1.67
C LYS A 172 18.15 -1.90 2.54
N ARG A 173 19.00 -1.71 3.56
CA ARG A 173 19.33 -2.79 4.50
C ARG A 173 18.12 -3.21 5.33
N PHE A 174 17.35 -2.25 5.83
CA PHE A 174 16.08 -2.50 6.51
C PHE A 174 15.12 -3.32 5.63
N LEU A 175 14.96 -2.94 4.35
CA LEU A 175 14.08 -3.66 3.44
C LEU A 175 14.56 -5.09 3.14
N ARG A 176 15.88 -5.33 3.07
CA ARG A 176 16.42 -6.70 2.99
C ARG A 176 16.10 -7.53 4.24
N ALA A 177 16.19 -6.93 5.43
CA ALA A 177 15.84 -7.60 6.68
C ALA A 177 14.33 -7.87 6.76
N MET A 178 13.48 -6.94 6.31
CA MET A 178 12.03 -7.17 6.17
C MET A 178 11.74 -8.39 5.29
N MET A 179 12.43 -8.56 4.14
CA MET A 179 12.26 -9.73 3.28
C MET A 179 12.67 -11.03 3.97
N GLN A 180 13.72 -11.01 4.80
CA GLN A 180 14.16 -12.18 5.57
C GLN A 180 13.18 -12.59 6.66
N ASN A 181 12.55 -11.61 7.32
CA ASN A 181 11.53 -11.86 8.35
C ASN A 181 10.19 -12.30 7.77
N ASN A 182 9.90 -11.94 6.51
CA ASN A 182 8.60 -12.21 5.88
C ASN A 182 8.74 -13.06 4.59
N PRO A 183 9.39 -14.24 4.65
CA PRO A 183 9.70 -15.01 3.44
C PRO A 183 8.46 -15.57 2.74
N GLU A 184 7.37 -15.76 3.48
CA GLU A 184 6.09 -16.27 2.96
C GLU A 184 5.29 -15.21 2.19
N ASP A 185 5.58 -13.91 2.38
CA ASP A 185 4.96 -12.84 1.60
C ASP A 185 5.72 -12.65 0.28
N LEU A 186 5.45 -13.55 -0.66
CA LEU A 186 6.14 -13.63 -1.96
C LEU A 186 5.95 -12.34 -2.78
N MET A 187 4.79 -11.69 -2.65
CA MET A 187 4.48 -10.48 -3.41
C MET A 187 5.26 -9.29 -2.86
N PHE A 188 5.24 -9.08 -1.54
CA PHE A 188 6.09 -8.11 -0.88
C PHE A 188 7.57 -8.34 -1.25
N THR A 189 8.04 -9.58 -1.12
CA THR A 189 9.44 -9.95 -1.37
C THR A 189 9.87 -9.64 -2.79
N ALA A 190 9.05 -9.97 -3.80
CA ALA A 190 9.35 -9.67 -5.19
C ALA A 190 9.45 -8.14 -5.44
N GLN A 191 8.49 -7.38 -4.92
CA GLN A 191 8.46 -5.91 -5.11
C GLN A 191 9.61 -5.21 -4.38
N ALA A 192 9.91 -5.65 -3.16
CA ALA A 192 11.04 -5.18 -2.38
C ALA A 192 12.36 -5.48 -3.11
N GLN A 193 12.52 -6.69 -3.65
CA GLN A 193 13.68 -7.06 -4.44
C GLN A 193 13.81 -6.22 -5.72
N ALA A 194 12.69 -5.92 -6.39
CA ALA A 194 12.68 -5.06 -7.57
C ALA A 194 13.15 -3.62 -7.26
N PHE A 195 12.77 -3.07 -6.10
CA PHE A 195 13.25 -1.76 -5.64
C PHE A 195 14.75 -1.77 -5.29
N LEU A 196 15.27 -2.89 -4.79
CA LEU A 196 16.67 -3.02 -4.38
C LEU A 196 17.67 -3.15 -5.55
N LYS A 197 17.18 -3.40 -6.79
CA LYS A 197 18.00 -3.52 -8.01
C LYS A 197 18.28 -2.14 -8.65
#